data_AF-A0A2N5ZG30-F1
#
_entry.id   AF-A0A2N5ZG30-F1
#
_cell.length_a   1.000
_cell.length_b   1.000
_cell.length_c   1.000
_cell.angle_alpha   90.00
_cell.angle_beta   90.00
_cell.angle_gamma   90.00
#
_symmetry.space_group_name_H-M   'P 1'
#
loop_
_entity.id
_entity.type
_entity.pdbx_description
1 polymer ?
#
loop_
_entity_poly.entity_id
_entity_poly.type
_entity_poly.pdbx_seq_one_letter_code
_entity_poly.pdbx_strand_id
1 'polypeptide(L)'
;MYKKAVILVSGNGSNMESIIKACNEKRLELDITCVFSNKKDPPAFSKAQKYNINTEFLSSKIKVIEEKLVKYIDTNNIDLIILAGFMRVLTPEFTRRFSKKIINIHPSLLPLFPGLDAQRQA
;
A
#
# COMPACT_ATOMS: atom_id res chain seq x y z
N MET A 1 -10.39 6.92 -18.13
CA MET A 1 -10.92 6.30 -16.90
C MET A 1 -9.73 6.08 -15.98
N TYR A 2 -9.76 6.58 -14.74
CA TYR A 2 -8.64 6.44 -13.80
C TYR A 2 -8.42 4.98 -13.42
N LYS A 3 -7.16 4.55 -13.27
CA LYS A 3 -6.87 3.21 -12.75
C LYS A 3 -7.16 3.16 -11.25
N LYS A 4 -7.83 2.10 -10.80
CA LYS A 4 -8.17 1.90 -9.39
C LYS A 4 -6.99 1.32 -8.64
N ALA A 5 -6.65 1.90 -7.51
CA ALA A 5 -5.53 1.48 -6.70
C ALA A 5 -5.87 1.40 -5.22
N VAL A 6 -5.16 0.51 -4.53
CA VAL A 6 -5.17 0.41 -3.06
C VAL A 6 -3.77 0.66 -2.52
N ILE A 7 -3.69 1.26 -1.34
CA ILE A 7 -2.40 1.52 -0.67
C ILE A 7 -2.31 0.68 0.60
N LEU A 8 -1.18 0.00 0.79
CA LEU A 8 -0.87 -0.76 2.00
C LEU A 8 0.17 0.01 2.82
N VAL A 9 -0.09 0.15 4.12
CA VAL A 9 0.75 0.88 5.08
C VAL A 9 0.91 0.13 6.40
N SER A 10 1.96 0.44 7.15
CA SER A 10 2.14 -0.05 8.54
C SER A 10 2.39 1.05 9.58
N GLY A 11 2.56 2.31 9.16
CA GLY A 11 3.06 3.38 10.03
C GLY A 11 2.60 4.78 9.62
N ASN A 12 3.55 5.73 9.55
CA ASN A 12 3.26 7.17 9.39
C ASN A 12 2.60 7.56 8.05
N GLY A 13 2.80 6.77 6.98
CA GLY A 13 2.13 6.99 5.69
C GLY A 13 2.56 8.25 4.93
N SER A 14 3.79 8.75 5.11
CA SER A 14 4.28 9.92 4.34
C SER A 14 4.28 9.70 2.82
N ASN A 15 4.67 8.50 2.37
CA ASN A 15 4.60 8.14 0.95
C ASN A 15 3.15 8.06 0.45
N MET A 16 2.26 7.45 1.23
CA MET A 16 0.83 7.39 0.94
C MET A 16 0.24 8.80 0.80
N GLU A 17 0.51 9.68 1.75
CA GLU A 17 0.06 11.08 1.74
C GLU A 17 0.56 11.84 0.51
N SER A 18 1.82 11.62 0.11
CA SER A 18 2.39 12.22 -1.10
C SER A 18 1.71 11.74 -2.38
N ILE A 19 1.37 10.44 -2.46
CA ILE A 19 0.63 9.86 -3.59
C ILE A 19 -0.78 10.46 -3.67
N ILE A 20 -1.51 10.48 -2.55
CA ILE A 20 -2.86 11.04 -2.46
C ILE A 20 -2.86 12.52 -2.89
N LYS A 21 -1.90 13.31 -2.40
CA LYS A 21 -1.74 14.71 -2.79
C LYS A 21 -1.51 14.85 -4.29
N ALA A 22 -0.67 14.00 -4.88
CA ALA A 22 -0.42 14.00 -6.32
C ALA A 22 -1.66 13.63 -7.16
N CYS A 23 -2.51 12.72 -6.68
CA CYS A 23 -3.80 12.43 -7.31
C CYS A 23 -4.74 13.65 -7.26
N ASN A 24 -4.86 14.31 -6.10
CA ASN A 24 -5.70 15.50 -5.93
C ASN A 24 -5.24 16.68 -6.80
N GLU A 25 -3.93 16.83 -6.98
CA GLU A 25 -3.31 17.81 -7.86
C GLU A 25 -3.37 17.41 -9.34
N LYS A 26 -4.00 16.28 -9.68
CA LYS A 26 -4.10 15.72 -11.04
C LYS A 26 -2.76 15.45 -11.71
N ARG A 27 -1.69 15.30 -10.92
CA ARG A 27 -0.37 14.87 -11.41
C ARG A 27 -0.29 13.35 -11.59
N LEU A 28 -1.18 12.61 -10.92
CA LEU A 28 -1.33 11.17 -11.06
C LEU A 28 -2.79 10.82 -11.36
N GLU A 29 -2.99 10.05 -12.42
CA GLU A 29 -4.30 9.57 -12.85
C GLU A 29 -4.69 8.25 -12.14
N LEU A 30 -4.76 8.29 -10.81
CA LEU A 30 -5.12 7.13 -9.97
C LEU A 30 -6.32 7.43 -9.07
N ASP A 31 -7.23 6.47 -8.98
CA ASP A 31 -8.34 6.45 -8.03
C ASP A 31 -7.95 5.59 -6.82
N ILE A 32 -7.64 6.22 -5.68
CA ILE A 32 -7.25 5.52 -4.46
C ILE A 32 -8.52 5.09 -3.71
N THR A 33 -8.91 3.83 -3.86
CA THR A 33 -10.21 3.35 -3.36
C THR A 33 -10.20 3.04 -1.86
N CYS A 34 -9.06 2.61 -1.33
CA CYS A 34 -8.89 2.28 0.09
C CYS A 34 -7.41 2.27 0.50
N VAL A 35 -7.16 2.62 1.76
CA VAL A 35 -5.88 2.43 2.45
C VAL A 35 -6.02 1.31 3.48
N PHE A 36 -5.23 0.26 3.31
CA PHE A 36 -5.21 -0.91 4.19
C PHE A 36 -4.01 -0.89 5.12
N SER A 37 -4.20 -1.40 6.33
CA SER A 37 -3.11 -1.55 7.31
C SER A 37 -3.13 -2.90 8.01
N ASN A 38 -1.93 -3.36 8.38
CA ASN A 38 -1.72 -4.49 9.30
C ASN A 38 -1.60 -4.05 10.78
N LYS A 39 -1.85 -2.78 11.08
CA LYS A 39 -1.94 -2.16 12.41
C LYS A 39 -3.34 -1.57 12.57
N LYS A 40 -3.92 -1.65 13.76
CA LYS A 40 -5.31 -1.20 14.02
C LYS A 40 -5.50 0.27 13.69
N ASP A 41 -4.67 1.14 14.26
CA ASP A 41 -4.81 2.60 14.14
C ASP A 41 -3.47 3.26 13.81
N PRO A 42 -2.90 3.05 12.61
CA PRO A 42 -1.67 3.73 12.21
C PRO A 42 -1.95 5.23 12.02
N PRO A 43 -0.94 6.10 12.23
CA PRO A 43 -1.07 7.52 11.91
C PRO A 43 -1.45 7.79 10.45
N ALA A 44 -1.16 6.87 9.52
CA ALA A 44 -1.60 6.95 8.14
C ALA A 44 -3.14 7.03 7.97
N PHE A 45 -3.93 6.42 8.85
CA PHE A 45 -5.39 6.42 8.69
C PHE A 45 -5.99 7.81 8.83
N SER A 46 -5.61 8.55 9.88
CA SER A 46 -6.09 9.91 10.08
C SER A 46 -5.67 10.83 8.94
N LYS A 47 -4.51 10.58 8.30
CA LYS A 47 -4.07 11.30 7.10
C LYS A 47 -4.93 10.97 5.88
N ALA A 48 -5.18 9.70 5.60
CA ALA A 48 -6.03 9.28 4.47
C ALA A 48 -7.47 9.82 4.61
N GLN A 49 -8.01 9.78 5.82
CA GLN A 49 -9.37 10.27 6.12
C GLN A 49 -9.52 11.79 5.87
N LYS A 50 -8.47 12.60 6.07
CA LYS A 50 -8.50 14.04 5.70
C LYS A 50 -8.75 14.27 4.21
N TYR A 51 -8.47 13.28 3.37
CA TYR A 51 -8.71 13.31 1.93
C TYR A 51 -9.96 12.51 1.53
N ASN A 52 -10.82 12.13 2.49
CA ASN A 52 -12.01 11.32 2.28
C ASN A 52 -11.74 9.93 1.68
N ILE A 53 -10.57 9.35 1.96
CA ILE A 53 -10.22 7.99 1.51
C ILE A 53 -10.59 6.98 2.59
N ASN A 54 -11.24 5.89 2.18
CA ASN A 54 -11.59 4.78 3.05
C ASN A 54 -10.34 4.14 3.68
N THR A 55 -10.43 3.77 4.95
CA THR A 55 -9.35 3.09 5.67
C THR A 55 -9.85 1.81 6.31
N GLU A 56 -9.05 0.75 6.25
CA GLU A 56 -9.43 -0.53 6.86
C GLU A 56 -8.23 -1.25 7.49
N PHE A 57 -8.39 -1.64 8.76
CA PHE A 57 -7.50 -2.59 9.41
C PHE A 57 -7.85 -4.02 8.98
N LEU A 58 -6.89 -4.73 8.38
CA LEU A 58 -7.12 -6.07 7.88
C LEU A 58 -6.89 -7.14 8.95
N SER A 59 -5.65 -7.25 9.44
CA SER A 59 -5.20 -8.21 10.45
C SER A 59 -3.72 -7.97 10.77
N SER A 60 -3.21 -8.58 11.85
CA SER A 60 -1.77 -8.71 12.09
C SER A 60 -1.14 -9.94 11.42
N LYS A 61 -1.97 -10.90 10.98
CA LYS A 61 -1.57 -12.18 10.37
C LYS A 61 -1.60 -12.08 8.84
N ILE A 62 -0.47 -12.34 8.17
CA ILE A 62 -0.33 -12.14 6.73
C ILE A 62 -1.35 -12.92 5.89
N LYS A 63 -1.63 -14.18 6.20
CA LYS A 63 -2.63 -14.98 5.47
C LYS A 63 -4.02 -14.32 5.45
N VAL A 64 -4.45 -13.80 6.60
CA VAL A 64 -5.76 -13.12 6.72
C VAL A 64 -5.76 -11.77 5.98
N ILE A 65 -4.63 -11.06 5.97
CA ILE A 65 -4.48 -9.82 5.18
C ILE A 65 -4.67 -10.15 3.70
N GLU A 66 -3.97 -11.16 3.19
CA GLU A 66 -3.99 -11.54 1.78
C GLU A 66 -5.36 -12.06 1.33
N GLU A 67 -6.04 -12.89 2.12
CA GLU A 67 -7.41 -13.35 1.83
C GLU A 67 -8.39 -12.18 1.68
N LYS A 68 -8.35 -11.21 2.60
CA LYS A 68 -9.20 -10.02 2.55
C LYS A 68 -8.84 -9.13 1.35
N LEU A 69 -7.55 -8.93 1.08
CA LEU A 69 -7.09 -8.15 -0.07
C LEU A 69 -7.54 -8.80 -1.38
N VAL A 70 -7.39 -10.11 -1.54
CA VAL A 70 -7.84 -10.84 -2.74
C VAL A 70 -9.34 -10.60 -2.96
N LYS A 71 -10.16 -10.81 -1.93
CA LYS A 71 -11.60 -10.56 -2.01
C LYS A 71 -11.91 -9.12 -2.41
N TYR A 72 -11.25 -8.15 -1.78
CA TYR A 72 -11.49 -6.73 -2.07
C TYR A 72 -11.06 -6.35 -3.50
N ILE A 73 -9.89 -6.79 -3.92
CA ILE A 73 -9.30 -6.50 -5.23
C ILE A 73 -10.19 -7.06 -6.35
N ASP A 74 -10.61 -8.33 -6.22
CA ASP A 74 -11.44 -9.00 -7.22
C ASP A 74 -12.84 -8.38 -7.28
N THR A 75 -13.44 -8.04 -6.13
CA THR A 75 -14.79 -7.44 -6.06
C THR A 75 -14.83 -6.03 -6.65
N ASN A 76 -13.78 -5.24 -6.41
CA ASN A 76 -13.76 -3.81 -6.78
C ASN A 76 -13.02 -3.53 -8.11
N ASN A 77 -12.50 -4.57 -8.76
CA ASN A 77 -11.67 -4.49 -9.96
C ASN A 77 -10.47 -3.55 -9.78
N ILE A 78 -9.65 -3.82 -8.75
CA ILE A 78 -8.46 -3.01 -8.47
C ILE A 78 -7.34 -3.35 -9.47
N ASP A 79 -6.73 -2.31 -10.04
CA ASP A 79 -5.68 -2.40 -11.04
C ASP A 79 -4.27 -2.43 -10.45
N LEU A 80 -4.06 -1.77 -9.30
CA LEU A 80 -2.75 -1.54 -8.71
C LEU A 80 -2.75 -1.66 -7.18
N ILE A 81 -1.73 -2.34 -6.65
CA ILE A 81 -1.44 -2.49 -5.22
C ILE A 81 -0.15 -1.71 -4.93
N ILE A 82 -0.24 -0.68 -4.08
CA ILE A 82 0.88 0.19 -3.75
C ILE A 82 1.37 -0.12 -2.34
N LEU A 83 2.62 -0.53 -2.19
CA LEU A 83 3.26 -0.75 -0.89
C LEU A 83 3.97 0.55 -0.46
N ALA A 84 3.36 1.30 0.47
CA ALA A 84 3.83 2.60 0.92
C ALA A 84 4.27 2.54 2.40
N GLY A 85 5.36 1.81 2.66
CA GLY A 85 5.80 1.53 4.03
C GLY A 85 5.03 0.39 4.69
N PHE A 86 4.68 -0.64 3.90
CA PHE A 86 4.09 -1.88 4.39
C PHE A 86 5.18 -2.85 4.87
N MET A 87 5.16 -3.18 6.16
CA MET A 87 6.24 -3.89 6.86
C MET A 87 5.94 -5.38 7.05
N ARG A 88 5.23 -6.00 6.11
CA ARG A 88 5.00 -7.45 6.07
C ARG A 88 5.44 -8.01 4.74
N VAL A 89 6.12 -9.15 4.80
CA VAL A 89 6.50 -9.91 3.61
C VAL A 89 5.24 -10.54 3.01
N LEU A 90 4.94 -10.22 1.75
CA LEU A 90 3.87 -10.85 0.99
C LEU A 90 4.27 -12.29 0.62
N THR A 91 3.31 -13.19 0.58
CA THR A 91 3.56 -14.58 0.21
C THR A 91 3.90 -14.70 -1.28
N PRO A 92 4.67 -15.75 -1.66
CA PRO A 92 4.90 -16.05 -3.07
C PRO A 92 3.61 -16.28 -3.87
N GLU A 93 2.57 -16.82 -3.22
CA GLU A 93 1.27 -17.04 -3.86
C GLU A 93 0.58 -15.71 -4.21
N PHE A 94 0.54 -14.78 -3.25
CA PHE A 94 -0.06 -13.46 -3.46
C PHE A 94 0.66 -12.66 -4.53
N THR A 95 1.99 -12.64 -4.48
CA THR A 95 2.82 -11.91 -5.46
C THR A 95 2.71 -12.50 -6.87
N ARG A 96 2.57 -13.83 -7.00
CA ARG A 96 2.29 -14.47 -8.30
C ARG A 96 0.90 -14.13 -8.82
N ARG A 97 -0.13 -14.18 -7.97
CA ARG A 97 -1.52 -13.86 -8.34
C ARG A 97 -1.64 -12.44 -8.89
N PHE A 98 -1.00 -11.48 -8.24
CA PHE A 98 -1.01 -10.07 -8.62
C PHE A 98 0.27 -9.64 -9.32
N SER A 99 0.89 -10.55 -10.07
CA SER A 99 2.08 -10.25 -10.86
C SER A 99 1.82 -9.04 -11.77
N LYS A 100 2.80 -8.12 -11.83
CA LYS A 100 2.73 -6.84 -12.56
C LYS A 100 1.68 -5.84 -12.05
N LYS A 101 1.00 -6.13 -10.94
CA LYS A 101 0.04 -5.22 -10.28
C LYS A 101 0.52 -4.71 -8.91
N ILE A 102 1.74 -5.03 -8.49
CA ILE A 102 2.30 -4.59 -7.21
C ILE A 102 3.47 -3.64 -7.48
N ILE A 103 3.47 -2.49 -6.81
CA ILE A 103 4.62 -1.56 -6.78
C ILE A 103 5.05 -1.31 -5.33
N ASN A 104 6.35 -1.26 -5.10
CA ASN A 104 6.95 -0.97 -3.80
C ASN A 104 7.96 0.16 -3.91
N ILE A 105 8.03 1.00 -2.88
CA ILE A 105 9.14 1.92 -2.67
C ILE A 105 10.06 1.35 -1.58
N HIS A 106 11.34 1.19 -1.92
CA HIS A 106 12.38 0.73 -1.00
C HIS A 106 13.39 1.87 -0.77
N PRO A 107 13.77 2.20 0.48
CA PRO A 107 14.60 3.37 0.76
C PRO A 107 16.10 3.10 0.56
N SER A 108 16.47 2.53 -0.59
CA SER A 108 17.86 2.38 -1.02
C SER A 108 17.99 2.30 -2.54
N LEU A 109 19.21 2.49 -3.04
CA LEU A 109 19.57 2.24 -4.43
C LEU A 109 19.84 0.75 -4.62
N LEU A 110 18.80 -0.03 -4.87
CA LEU A 110 18.93 -1.46 -5.15
C LEU A 110 19.98 -1.73 -6.27
N PRO A 111 20.80 -2.79 -6.17
CA PRO A 111 20.74 -3.86 -5.18
C PRO A 111 21.40 -3.56 -3.82
N LEU A 112 21.85 -2.33 -3.56
CA LEU A 112 22.47 -1.95 -2.28
C LEU A 112 21.43 -1.92 -1.15
N PHE A 113 21.83 -2.40 0.04
CA PHE A 113 21.04 -2.35 1.28
C PHE A 113 19.60 -2.90 1.16
N PRO A 114 19.42 -4.16 0.73
CA PRO A 114 18.11 -4.79 0.78
C PRO A 114 17.71 -5.06 2.24
N GLY A 115 16.41 -5.23 2.48
CA GLY A 115 15.88 -5.60 3.80
C GLY A 115 15.58 -4.40 4.70
N LEU A 116 15.73 -4.58 6.02
CA LEU A 116 15.30 -3.59 7.01
C LEU A 116 16.35 -2.50 7.25
N ASP A 117 15.91 -1.34 7.71
CA ASP A 117 16.78 -0.24 8.17
C ASP A 117 17.86 0.17 7.14
N ALA A 118 17.50 0.18 5.85
CA ALA A 118 18.44 0.44 4.77
C ALA A 118 19.19 1.77 4.92
N GLN A 119 18.56 2.81 5.49
CA GLN A 119 19.21 4.09 5.77
C GLN A 119 20.31 4.00 6.83
N ARG A 120 20.23 3.06 7.78
CA ARG A 120 21.30 2.79 8.76
C ARG A 120 22.44 1.98 8.15
N GLN A 121 22.16 1.20 7.11
CA GLN A 121 23.17 0.40 6.43
C GLN A 121 24.03 1.22 5.45
N ALA A 122 23.49 2.34 4.95
CA ALA A 122 24.15 3.28 4.03
C ALA A 122 25.27 4.08 4.68
#